data_AF-A0A2G6KWM9-F1
#
_entry.id   AF-A0A2G6KWM9-F1
#
_cell.length_a   1.000
_cell.length_b   1.000
_cell.length_c   1.000
_cell.angle_alpha   90.00
_cell.angle_beta   90.00
_cell.angle_gamma   90.00
#
_symmetry.space_group_name_H-M   'P 1'
#
loop_
_entity.id
_entity.type
_entity.pdbx_description
1 polymer ?
#
loop_
_entity_poly.entity_id
_entity_poly.type
_entity_poly.pdbx_seq_one_letter_code
_entity_poly.pdbx_strand_id
1 'polypeptide(L)' 'MSEEKPTPPEEWECCGGGCTPCVWDRYYERLHAWHDRQAKTDKSNKPKTGQPDSTGYSGIDPT' A
#
# COMPACT_ATOMS: atom_id res chain seq x y z
N MET A 1 -6.25 14.30 17.48
CA MET A 1 -5.45 13.05 17.53
C MET A 1 -4.56 13.08 16.31
N SER A 2 -3.26 13.28 16.49
CA SER A 2 -2.29 13.27 15.38
C SER A 2 -2.31 11.89 14.76
N GLU A 3 -2.80 11.79 13.53
CA GLU A 3 -2.78 10.52 12.82
C GLU A 3 -1.34 10.17 12.47
N GLU A 4 -0.82 9.17 13.17
CA GLU A 4 0.50 8.63 12.89
C GLU A 4 0.52 7.85 11.58
N LYS A 5 1.66 7.89 10.90
CA LYS A 5 1.88 7.14 9.67
C LYS A 5 1.70 5.65 9.97
N PRO A 6 0.95 4.88 9.15
CA PRO A 6 0.83 3.46 9.38
C PRO A 6 2.19 2.78 9.28
N THR A 7 2.45 1.86 10.20
CA THR A 7 3.65 1.02 10.22
C THR A 7 3.51 -0.08 9.18
N PRO A 8 4.55 -0.36 8.37
CA PRO A 8 4.52 -1.47 7.43
C PRO A 8 4.39 -2.80 8.20
N PRO A 9 3.64 -3.78 7.65
CA PRO A 9 3.58 -5.11 8.21
C PRO A 9 4.92 -5.82 8.08
N GLU A 10 5.18 -6.76 8.98
CA GLU A 10 6.36 -7.61 8.93
C GLU A 10 6.19 -8.73 7.89
N GLU A 11 7.30 -9.35 7.49
CA GLU A 11 7.30 -10.41 6.47
C GLU A 11 6.48 -11.65 6.88
N TRP A 12 6.41 -11.95 8.17
CA TRP A 12 5.62 -13.08 8.70
C TRP A 12 4.12 -12.80 8.76
N GLU A 13 3.72 -11.52 8.75
CA GLU A 13 2.32 -11.10 8.58
C GLU A 13 1.91 -11.21 7.11
N CYS A 14 2.88 -11.19 6.19
CA CYS A 14 2.68 -11.46 4.78
C CYS A 14 2.53 -12.96 4.54
N CYS A 15 1.27 -13.38 4.44
CA CYS A 15 0.84 -14.74 4.11
C CYS A 15 1.21 -15.19 2.66
N GLY A 16 2.12 -14.47 1.97
CA GLY A 16 2.69 -14.85 0.67
C GLY A 16 1.71 -14.96 -0.51
N GLY A 17 0.50 -14.41 -0.38
CA GLY A 17 -0.58 -14.55 -1.36
C GLY A 17 -1.68 -15.55 -0.97
N GLY A 18 -1.57 -16.23 0.18
CA GLY A 18 -2.59 -17.16 0.69
C GLY A 18 -3.77 -16.50 1.42
N CYS A 19 -3.65 -15.24 1.81
CA CYS A 19 -4.67 -14.53 2.60
C CYS A 19 -5.28 -13.36 1.81
N THR A 20 -6.61 -13.31 1.70
CA THR A 20 -7.37 -12.21 1.10
C THR A 20 -8.29 -11.59 2.16
N PRO A 21 -8.18 -10.28 2.45
CA PRO A 21 -7.34 -9.27 1.79
C PRO A 21 -5.85 -9.38 2.17
N CYS A 22 -4.97 -9.05 1.23
CA CYS A 22 -3.52 -9.01 1.46
C CYS A 22 -3.19 -7.97 2.53
N VAL A 23 -2.27 -8.30 3.46
CA VAL A 23 -1.84 -7.38 4.52
C VAL A 23 -1.27 -6.08 3.93
N TRP A 24 -0.57 -6.18 2.80
CA TRP A 24 -0.02 -5.04 2.07
C TRP A 24 -1.10 -4.16 1.46
N ASP A 25 -2.18 -4.75 0.95
CA ASP A 25 -3.30 -4.00 0.38
C ASP A 25 -3.92 -3.08 1.46
N ARG A 26 -4.25 -3.66 2.61
CA ARG A 26 -4.75 -2.92 3.79
C ARG A 26 -3.78 -1.86 4.31
N TYR A 27 -2.47 -2.12 4.20
CA TYR A 27 -1.45 -1.15 4.58
C TYR A 27 -1.45 0.06 3.64
N TYR A 28 -1.44 -0.17 2.32
CA TYR A 28 -1.43 0.90 1.33
C TYR A 28 -2.71 1.72 1.34
N GLU A 29 -3.88 1.10 1.56
CA GLU A 29 -5.16 1.81 1.75
C GLU A 29 -5.03 2.87 2.87
N ARG A 30 -4.51 2.45 4.04
CA ARG A 30 -4.33 3.34 5.19
C ARG A 30 -3.25 4.38 4.95
N LEU A 31 -2.17 4.01 4.27
CA LEU A 31 -1.08 4.92 3.94
C LEU A 31 -1.53 6.00 2.97
N HIS A 32 -2.35 5.66 1.96
CA HIS A 32 -2.94 6.62 1.04
C HIS A 32 -3.85 7.62 1.76
N ALA A 33 -4.74 7.13 2.64
CA ALA A 33 -5.57 8.02 3.44
C ALA A 33 -4.72 8.95 4.31
N TRP A 34 -3.64 8.45 4.91
CA TRP A 34 -2.71 9.27 5.68
C TRP A 34 -2.02 10.33 4.80
N HIS A 35 -1.54 9.97 3.61
CA HIS A 35 -0.97 10.92 2.65
C HIS A 35 -1.95 12.01 2.23
N ASP A 36 -3.22 11.68 1.98
CA ASP A 36 -4.25 12.65 1.61
C ASP A 36 -4.52 13.67 2.75
N ARG A 37 -4.50 13.19 4.00
CA ARG A 37 -4.65 14.02 5.21
C ARG A 37 -3.41 14.88 5.47
N GLN A 38 -2.21 14.34 5.22
CA GLN A 38 -0.97 15.10 5.28
C GLN A 38 -0.87 16.15 4.18
N ALA A 39 -1.23 15.84 2.93
CA ALA A 39 -1.19 16.77 1.81
C ALA A 39 -2.17 17.95 1.97
N LYS A 40 -3.28 17.73 2.69
CA LYS A 40 -4.20 18.83 3.09
C LYS A 40 -3.59 19.73 4.16
N THR A 41 -2.68 19.20 4.96
CA THR A 41 -2.01 19.91 6.06
C THR A 41 -0.70 20.56 5.60
N ASP A 42 -0.03 19.97 4.60
CA ASP A 42 1.31 20.32 4.13
C ASP A 42 1.30 20.56 2.60
N LYS A 43 1.27 21.83 2.19
CA LYS A 43 1.55 22.25 0.80
C LYS A 43 3.06 22.23 0.48
N SER A 44 3.90 21.53 1.22
CA SER A 44 5.36 21.75 1.18
C SER A 44 6.26 20.53 1.38
N ASN A 45 5.86 19.28 1.13
CA ASN A 45 6.82 18.18 1.05
C ASN A 45 6.27 16.93 0.36
N LYS A 46 6.65 16.75 -0.91
CA LYS A 46 6.44 15.50 -1.64
C LYS A 46 7.51 14.50 -1.23
N PRO A 47 7.12 13.25 -0.97
CA PRO A 47 7.80 12.17 -1.65
C PRO A 47 6.81 11.33 -2.44
N LYS A 48 7.17 11.09 -3.70
CA LYS A 48 6.52 10.13 -4.57
C LYS A 48 6.79 8.74 -4.00
N THR A 49 5.75 7.96 -3.73
CA THR A 49 5.91 6.52 -3.49
C THR A 49 5.38 5.81 -4.71
N GLY A 50 6.28 5.06 -5.36
CA GLY A 50 6.04 4.37 -6.62
C GLY A 50 4.93 3.35 -6.49
N GLN A 51 4.07 3.33 -7.50
CA GLN A 51 3.30 2.15 -7.89
C GLN A 51 4.31 1.07 -8.31
N PRO A 52 4.34 -0.12 -7.71
CA PRO A 52 4.64 -1.29 -8.48
C PRO A 52 3.46 -1.50 -9.43
N ASP A 53 3.67 -0.96 -10.63
CA ASP A 53 3.13 -1.39 -11.92
C ASP A 53 2.19 -2.61 -11.81
N SER A 54 0.89 -2.32 -11.85
CA SER A 54 -0.14 -3.31 -12.10
C SER A 54 -0.17 -3.65 -13.59
N THR A 55 0.95 -4.14 -14.13
CA THR A 55 0.90 -5.09 -15.25
C THR A 55 0.80 -6.45 -14.57
N GLY A 56 -0.39 -6.87 -14.17
CA GLY A 56 -1.23 -7.53 -15.15
C GLY A 56 -0.51 -8.80 -15.61
N TYR A 57 -0.32 -9.77 -14.71
CA TYR A 57 -0.11 -11.15 -15.13
C TYR A 57 -1.44 -11.65 -15.72
N SER A 58 -1.74 -11.11 -16.89
CA SER A 58 -2.72 -11.64 -17.82
C SER A 58 -2.10 -12.89 -18.42
N GLY A 59 -2.65 -14.03 -18.01
CA GLY A 59 -2.77 -15.24 -18.82
C GLY A 59 -1.52 -15.76 -19.51
N ILE A 60 -1.00 -16.87 -19.00
CA ILE A 60 -0.69 -18.02 -19.86
C ILE A 60 -1.08 -19.31 -19.14
N ASP A 61 -2.35 -19.68 -19.29
CA ASP A 61 -2.73 -21.09 -19.38
C ASP A 61 -2.49 -21.46 -20.85
N PRO A 62 -1.44 -22.27 -21.15
CA PRO A 62 -1.75 -23.55 -21.76
C PRO A 62 -0.72 -24.65 -21.42
N THR A 63 -1.16 -25.70 -20.74
CA THR A 63 -0.96 -27.14 -21.08
C THR A 63 -1.43 -28.01 -19.91
#